data_AF-A0A2V7U6P1-F1
#
_entry.id   AF-A0A2V7U6P1-F1
#
_cell.length_a   1.000
_cell.length_b   1.000
_cell.length_c   1.000
_cell.angle_alpha   90.00
_cell.angle_beta   90.00
_cell.angle_gamma   90.00
#
_symmetry.space_group_name_H-M   'P 1'
#
loop_
_entity.id
_entity.type
_entity.pdbx_description
1 polymer ?
#
loop_
_entity_poly.entity_id
_entity_poly.type
_entity_poly.pdbx_seq_one_letter_code
_entity_poly.pdbx_strand_id
1 'polypeptide(L)'
;MAWITVKGSALVQGLEPAFQEALRGLAGSWTIEVHDGLVGGWWLLVFRRDDNFERTVLLSPMEQSPSVIRECVQETFRNVPPRAGSSEQMLPPGVSRDRRATPRR
;
A
#
# COMPACT_ATOMS: atom_id res chain seq x y z
N MET A 1 -5.15 -9.86 7.03
CA MET A 1 -4.16 -9.00 7.71
C MET A 1 -3.38 -8.25 6.66
N ALA A 2 -3.14 -6.95 6.83
CA ALA A 2 -2.22 -6.18 5.99
C ALA A 2 -0.80 -6.36 6.54
N TRP A 3 0.17 -6.68 5.67
CA TRP A 3 1.56 -6.90 6.06
C TRP A 3 2.37 -5.77 5.45
N ILE A 4 3.18 -5.10 6.25
CA ILE A 4 4.00 -3.97 5.79
C ILE A 4 5.46 -4.38 5.89
N THR A 5 6.19 -4.26 4.79
CA THR A 5 7.62 -4.51 4.73
C THR A 5 8.31 -3.23 4.28
N VAL A 6 9.17 -2.70 5.15
CA VAL A 6 9.99 -1.52 4.83
C VAL A 6 11.37 -1.99 4.40
N LYS A 7 11.91 -1.41 3.33
CA LYS A 7 13.23 -1.69 2.78
C LYS A 7 14.03 -0.41 2.61
N GLY A 8 15.34 -0.51 2.73
CA GLY A 8 16.27 0.61 2.58
C GLY A 8 16.55 1.34 3.90
N SER A 9 17.01 2.58 3.79
CA SER A 9 17.54 3.35 4.93
C SER A 9 16.50 3.71 5.99
N ALA A 10 15.21 3.67 5.68
CA ALA A 10 14.14 3.90 6.65
C ALA A 10 14.16 2.92 7.84
N LEU A 11 14.62 1.68 7.63
CA LEU A 11 14.82 0.72 8.72
C LEU A 11 15.92 1.20 9.67
N VAL A 12 17.03 1.68 9.11
CA VAL A 12 18.19 2.19 9.87
C VAL A 12 17.83 3.47 10.64
N GLN A 13 16.91 4.26 10.10
CA GLN A 13 16.45 5.52 10.70
C GLN A 13 15.23 5.37 11.63
N GLY A 14 14.73 4.15 11.86
CA GLY A 14 13.62 3.90 12.77
C GLY A 14 12.27 4.48 12.32
N LEU A 15 12.09 4.67 11.00
CA LEU A 15 10.86 5.24 10.43
C LEU A 15 9.77 4.20 10.15
N GLU A 16 10.06 2.92 10.38
CA GLU A 16 9.11 1.83 10.18
C GLU A 16 7.77 2.06 10.91
N PRO A 17 7.72 2.47 12.20
CA PRO A 17 6.46 2.72 12.90
C PRO A 17 5.62 3.82 12.22
N ALA A 18 6.26 4.88 11.73
CA ALA A 18 5.56 5.97 11.05
C ALA A 18 4.88 5.48 9.77
N PHE A 19 5.56 4.64 8.99
CA PHE A 19 4.96 4.02 7.80
C PHE A 19 3.85 3.04 8.14
N GLN A 20 4.02 2.23 9.19
CA GLN A 20 3.00 1.31 9.67
C GLN A 20 1.73 2.04 10.09
N GLU A 21 1.86 3.15 10.83
CA GLU A 21 0.74 4.00 11.23
C GLU A 21 0.10 4.72 10.04
N ALA A 22 0.91 5.20 9.10
CA ALA A 22 0.43 5.95 7.94
C ALA A 22 -0.40 5.09 6.98
N LEU A 23 0.00 3.84 6.77
CA LEU A 23 -0.73 2.88 5.94
C LEU A 23 -1.79 2.08 6.72
N ARG A 24 -1.95 2.36 8.03
CA ARG A 24 -2.93 1.67 8.86
C ARG A 24 -4.34 1.86 8.32
N GLY A 25 -5.03 0.75 8.06
CA GLY A 25 -6.39 0.75 7.50
C GLY A 25 -6.43 0.63 5.98
N LEU A 26 -5.30 0.74 5.28
CA LEU A 26 -5.21 0.39 3.88
C LEU A 26 -5.09 -1.12 3.70
N ALA A 27 -5.96 -1.70 2.88
CA ALA A 27 -5.93 -3.12 2.58
C ALA A 27 -4.69 -3.49 1.73
N GLY A 28 -4.25 -4.74 1.85
CA GLY A 28 -3.16 -5.31 1.05
C GLY A 28 -1.85 -5.48 1.81
N SER A 29 -0.91 -6.14 1.14
CA SER A 29 0.47 -6.25 1.61
C SER A 29 1.30 -5.19 0.92
N TRP A 30 2.04 -4.41 1.70
CA TRP A 30 2.77 -3.23 1.23
C TRP A 30 4.26 -3.44 1.35
N THR A 31 5.01 -3.08 0.30
CA THR A 31 6.45 -2.91 0.33
C THR A 31 6.77 -1.44 0.15
N ILE A 32 7.63 -0.90 1.00
CA ILE A 32 8.07 0.50 0.93
C ILE A 32 9.58 0.49 0.71
N GLU A 33 10.03 1.05 -0.40
CA GLU A 33 11.45 1.28 -0.68
C GLU A 33 11.77 2.75 -0.48
N VAL A 34 12.80 3.01 0.33
CA VAL A 34 13.29 4.36 0.61
C VAL A 34 14.63 4.55 -0.05
N HIS A 35 14.68 5.49 -1.00
CA HIS A 35 15.90 5.94 -1.64
C HIS A 35 16.24 7.33 -1.09
N ASP A 36 17.23 7.38 -0.21
CA ASP A 36 17.81 8.62 0.29
C ASP A 36 18.93 9.15 -0.64
N GLY A 37 19.47 10.32 -0.31
CA GLY A 37 20.66 10.85 -0.97
C GLY A 37 20.41 11.40 -2.38
N LEU A 38 19.17 11.68 -2.76
CA LEU A 38 18.90 12.41 -4.00
C LEU A 38 19.40 13.85 -3.90
N VAL A 39 19.53 14.51 -5.05
CA VAL A 39 20.03 15.89 -5.17
C VAL A 39 19.31 16.81 -4.19
N GLY A 40 20.07 17.53 -3.36
CA GLY A 40 19.52 18.44 -2.36
C GLY A 40 18.94 17.77 -1.11
N GLY A 41 19.29 16.51 -0.84
CA GLY A 41 18.84 15.77 0.34
C GLY A 41 17.42 15.23 0.24
N TRP A 42 16.83 15.23 -0.96
CA TRP A 42 15.50 14.68 -1.20
C TRP A 42 15.48 13.17 -1.05
N TRP A 43 14.32 12.64 -0.66
CA TRP A 43 14.07 11.21 -0.61
C TRP A 43 12.97 10.82 -1.58
N LEU A 44 13.10 9.62 -2.15
CA LEU A 44 12.06 8.98 -2.94
C LEU A 44 11.53 7.77 -2.19
N LEU A 45 10.24 7.78 -1.91
CA LEU A 45 9.52 6.65 -1.36
C LEU A 45 8.76 5.95 -2.47
N VAL A 46 8.98 4.65 -2.63
CA VAL A 46 8.25 3.82 -3.58
C VAL A 46 7.39 2.83 -2.81
N PHE A 47 6.07 3.02 -2.89
CA PHE A 47 5.08 2.16 -2.28
C PHE A 47 4.56 1.17 -3.31
N ARG A 48 4.65 -0.12 -3.01
CA ARG A 48 4.11 -1.20 -3.82
C ARG A 48 3.12 -2.01 -3.00
N ARG A 49 1.96 -2.29 -3.58
CA ARG A 49 0.97 -3.20 -3.02
C ARG A 49 0.94 -4.50 -3.82
N ASP A 50 0.50 -5.56 -3.17
CA ASP A 50 0.39 -6.93 -3.71
C ASP A 50 -0.60 -7.11 -4.88
N ASP A 51 -1.27 -6.06 -5.36
CA ASP A 51 -2.13 -6.05 -6.55
C ASP A 51 -1.53 -5.25 -7.73
N ASN A 52 -0.20 -5.10 -7.75
CA ASN A 52 0.56 -4.31 -8.73
C ASN A 52 0.26 -2.81 -8.68
N PHE A 53 -0.43 -2.32 -7.64
CA PHE A 53 -0.50 -0.89 -7.40
C PHE A 53 0.88 -0.39 -6.96
N GLU A 54 1.38 0.63 -7.64
CA GLU A 54 2.62 1.34 -7.32
C GLU A 54 2.34 2.84 -7.21
N ARG A 55 2.93 3.47 -6.20
CA ARG A 55 2.89 4.92 -6.04
C ARG A 55 4.20 5.43 -5.47
N THR A 56 4.67 6.52 -6.04
CA THR A 56 5.92 7.16 -5.65
C THR A 56 5.63 8.50 -4.99
N VAL A 57 6.35 8.80 -3.91
CA VAL A 57 6.29 10.07 -3.19
C VAL A 57 7.68 10.65 -3.09
N LEU A 58 7.81 11.93 -3.42
CA LEU A 58 9.06 12.66 -3.26
C LEU A 58 8.95 13.51 -2.00
N LEU A 59 9.90 13.36 -1.07
CA LEU A 59 9.93 14.08 0.20
C LEU A 59 11.12 15.03 0.24
N SER A 60 10.84 16.31 0.51
CA SER A 60 11.88 17.29 0.76
C SER A 60 12.58 17.03 2.09
N PRO A 61 13.79 17.57 2.30
CA PRO A 61 14.49 17.48 3.59
C PRO A 61 13.65 17.91 4.79
N MET A 62 12.69 18.83 4.60
CA MET A 62 11.82 19.34 5.67
C MET A 62 10.68 18.38 6.02
N GLU A 63 10.36 17.43 5.14
CA GLU A 63 9.24 16.49 5.28
C GLU A 63 9.67 15.11 5.79
N GLN A 64 10.96 14.91 6.08
CA GLN A 64 11.54 13.61 6.47
C GLN A 64 11.40 13.28 7.96
N SER A 65 10.62 14.07 8.72
CA SER A 65 10.32 13.74 10.12
C SER A 65 9.18 12.71 10.21
N PRO A 66 9.17 11.83 11.23
CA PRO A 66 8.15 10.78 11.36
C PRO A 66 6.70 11.31 11.28
N SER A 67 6.41 12.40 11.97
CA SER A 67 5.07 13.01 12.01
C SER A 67 4.62 13.52 10.65
N VAL A 68 5.52 14.17 9.91
CA VAL A 68 5.24 14.74 8.60
C VAL A 68 5.14 13.63 7.54
N ILE A 69 6.03 12.64 7.57
CA ILE A 69 5.95 11.45 6.71
C ILE A 69 4.57 10.81 6.82
N ARG A 70 4.08 10.63 8.07
CA ARG A 70 2.76 10.04 8.31
C ARG A 70 1.64 10.82 7.62
N GLU A 71 1.64 12.14 7.74
CA GLU A 71 0.63 13.01 7.15
C GLU A 71 0.74 13.05 5.62
N CYS A 72 1.95 13.19 5.07
CA CYS A 72 2.21 13.15 3.64
C CYS A 72 1.73 11.84 3.00
N VAL A 73 2.00 10.71 3.65
CA VAL A 73 1.55 9.39 3.19
C VAL A 73 0.03 9.31 3.28
N GLN A 74 -0.58 9.65 4.42
CA GLN A 74 -2.05 9.61 4.54
C GLN A 74 -2.76 10.44 3.49
N GLU A 75 -2.29 11.66 3.20
CA GLU A 75 -2.88 12.52 2.17
C GLU A 75 -2.64 11.94 0.77
N THR A 76 -1.44 11.44 0.49
CA THR A 76 -1.10 10.77 -0.77
C THR A 76 -2.03 9.59 -1.06
N PHE A 77 -2.39 8.82 -0.02
CA PHE A 77 -3.18 7.61 -0.15
C PHE A 77 -4.69 7.82 0.10
N ARG A 78 -5.14 9.05 0.35
CA ARG A 78 -6.54 9.40 0.64
C ARG A 78 -7.53 8.95 -0.44
N ASN A 79 -7.10 9.00 -1.70
CA ASN A 79 -7.93 8.68 -2.88
C ASN A 79 -7.50 7.38 -3.58
N VAL A 80 -6.82 6.48 -2.87
CA VAL A 80 -6.34 5.24 -3.49
C VAL A 80 -7.50 4.29 -3.75
N PRO A 81 -7.57 3.71 -4.96
CA PRO A 81 -8.58 2.72 -5.26
C PRO A 81 -8.51 1.55 -4.26
N PRO A 82 -9.67 1.08 -3.76
CA PRO A 82 -9.71 -0.15 -3.00
C PRO A 82 -9.09 -1.28 -3.83
N ARG A 83 -8.54 -2.29 -3.13
CA ARG A 83 -7.85 -3.40 -3.77
C ARG A 83 -8.74 -4.05 -4.83
N ALA A 84 -8.26 -4.12 -6.06
CA ALA A 84 -8.92 -4.87 -7.12
C ALA A 84 -8.82 -6.36 -6.76
N GLY A 85 -9.90 -6.94 -6.23
CA GLY A 85 -9.93 -8.35 -5.79
C GLY A 85 -10.34 -8.57 -4.34
N SER A 86 -10.64 -7.53 -3.55
CA SER A 86 -11.36 -7.71 -2.27
C SER A 86 -12.86 -7.97 -2.44
N SER A 87 -13.30 -8.30 -3.66
CA SER A 87 -14.63 -8.81 -3.96
C SER A 87 -14.61 -10.34 -3.98
N GLU A 88 -14.26 -10.98 -2.86
CA GLU A 88 -14.89 -12.26 -2.58
C GLU A 88 -16.34 -11.95 -2.18
N GLN A 89 -17.24 -12.26 -3.12
CA GLN A 89 -18.71 -12.35 -2.98
C GLN A 89 -19.49 -11.05 -2.83
N MET A 90 -19.82 -10.44 -3.98
CA MET A 90 -21.23 -10.15 -4.22
C MET A 90 -21.54 -10.52 -5.67
N LEU A 91 -21.89 -11.80 -5.86
CA LEU A 91 -22.68 -12.15 -7.02
C LEU A 91 -24.01 -11.38 -6.90
N PRO A 92 -24.51 -10.76 -7.97
CA PRO A 92 -25.81 -10.09 -7.93
C PRO A 92 -26.87 -11.11 -7.45
N PRO A 93 -27.90 -10.66 -6.70
CA PRO A 93 -28.96 -11.54 -6.23
C PRO A 93 -29.58 -12.26 -7.44
N GLY A 94 -29.41 -13.59 -7.49
CA GLY A 94 -29.89 -14.44 -8.60
C GLY A 94 -28.83 -15.25 -9.34
N VAL A 95 -27.53 -15.04 -9.08
CA VAL A 95 -26.47 -15.83 -9.74
C VAL A 95 -25.87 -16.82 -8.75
N SER A 96 -26.38 -18.06 -8.75
CA SER A 96 -25.66 -19.20 -8.17
C SER A 96 -24.58 -19.66 -9.14
N ARG A 97 -23.42 -20.09 -8.62
CA ARG A 97 -22.45 -20.86 -9.42
C ARG A 97 -23.12 -22.18 -9.80
N ASP A 98 -23.80 -22.19 -10.93
CA ASP A 98 -24.32 -23.39 -11.56
C ASP A 98 -23.12 -24.27 -11.92
N ARG A 99 -22.76 -25.17 -10.99
CA ARG A 99 -21.93 -26.33 -11.30
C ARG A 99 -22.78 -27.21 -12.19
N ARG A 100 -22.71 -26.90 -13.48
CA ARG A 100 -23.26 -27.65 -14.61
C ARG A 100 -23.41 -29.12 -14.23
N ALA A 101 -24.65 -29.48 -13.90
CA ALA A 101 -25.06 -30.87 -13.77
C ALA A 101 -24.78 -31.57 -15.11
N THR A 102 -23.94 -32.60 -15.09
CA THR A 102 -23.97 -33.61 -16.14
C THR A 102 -24.95 -34.69 -15.71
N PRO A 103 -26.16 -34.77 -16.29
CA PRO A 103 -26.89 -36.03 -16.31
C PRO A 103 -26.37 -36.84 -17.48
N ARG A 104 -26.10 -38.14 -17.29
CA ARG A 104 -26.24 -39.12 -18.37
C ARG A 104 -26.27 -40.55 -17.82
N ARG A 105 -27.49 -41.07 -17.86
CA ARG A 105 -27.99 -42.46 -17.99
C ARG A 105 -27.48 -43.51 -17.02
#